data_AF-A0A068YGZ7-F1
#
_entry.id   AF-A0A068YGZ7-F1
#
_cell.length_a   1.000
_cell.length_b   1.000
_cell.length_c   1.000
_cell.angle_alpha   90.00
_cell.angle_beta   90.00
_cell.angle_gamma   90.00
#
_symmetry.space_group_name_H-M   'P 1'
#
loop_
_entity.id
_entity.type
_entity.pdbx_description
1 polymer ?
#
loop_
_entity_poly.entity_id
_entity_poly.type
_entity_poly.pdbx_seq_one_letter_code
_entity_poly.pdbx_strand_id
1 'polypeptide(L)'
;MQACYAALPQDLVDQVLVQGVRSRTELLREHGRRVKAGARSIIFGLQSFGEGIDLPGRLCEHVVIDKLPFTPPSSPVEEALAEWLSGQGRDPFNELSVPRAAMKLAQWAGRGVRTETDWAVITVCDTRLTTMRYGQAILAGLPPFPVVQP
;
A
#
# COMPACT_ATOMS: atom_id res chain seq x y z
N MET A 1 -7.81 6.91 -7.68
CA MET A 1 -6.70 7.15 -8.63
C MET A 1 -6.95 8.35 -9.54
N GLN A 2 -7.95 8.32 -10.45
CA GLN A 2 -8.19 9.44 -11.41
C GLN A 2 -8.43 10.80 -10.72
N ALA A 3 -9.28 10.84 -9.70
CA ALA A 3 -9.53 12.07 -8.94
C ALA A 3 -8.27 12.60 -8.23
N CYS A 4 -7.43 11.71 -7.70
CA CYS A 4 -6.15 12.10 -7.09
C CYS A 4 -5.20 12.67 -8.15
N TYR A 5 -5.08 12.02 -9.30
CA TYR A 5 -4.25 12.49 -10.41
C TYR A 5 -4.70 13.87 -10.93
N ALA A 6 -6.02 14.08 -11.07
CA ALA A 6 -6.57 15.36 -11.51
C ALA A 6 -6.36 16.51 -10.51
N ALA A 7 -6.16 16.19 -9.23
CA ALA A 7 -5.90 17.16 -8.17
C ALA A 7 -4.41 17.46 -7.97
N LEU A 8 -3.51 16.81 -8.72
CA LEU A 8 -2.08 17.03 -8.57
C LEU A 8 -1.66 18.41 -9.12
N PRO A 9 -0.75 19.10 -8.41
CA PRO A 9 -0.02 20.23 -8.97
C PRO A 9 0.67 19.89 -10.29
N GLN A 10 0.68 20.84 -11.22
CA GLN A 10 1.19 20.63 -12.58
C GLN A 10 2.65 20.15 -12.62
N ASP A 11 3.49 20.60 -11.68
CA ASP A 11 4.90 20.21 -11.58
C ASP A 11 5.08 18.73 -11.18
N LEU A 12 4.09 18.15 -10.48
CA LEU A 12 4.09 16.72 -10.14
C LEU A 12 3.53 15.86 -11.26
N VAL A 13 2.59 16.38 -12.06
CA VAL A 13 1.97 15.63 -13.18
C VAL A 13 3.03 15.07 -14.12
N ASP A 14 4.05 15.85 -14.48
CA ASP A 14 5.13 15.42 -15.39
C ASP A 14 6.00 14.29 -14.81
N GLN A 15 6.01 14.15 -13.48
CA GLN A 15 6.80 13.16 -12.75
C GLN A 15 6.04 11.85 -12.54
N VAL A 16 4.72 11.83 -12.80
CA VAL A 16 3.83 10.71 -12.49
C VAL A 16 3.67 9.76 -13.67
N LEU A 17 3.76 8.47 -13.38
CA LEU A 17 3.59 7.36 -14.29
C LEU A 17 2.33 6.57 -13.85
N VAL A 18 1.28 6.59 -14.66
CA VAL A 18 -0.04 6.03 -14.28
C VAL A 18 -0.27 4.65 -14.91
N GLN A 19 -0.68 3.69 -14.08
CA GLN A 19 -1.13 2.36 -14.53
C GLN A 19 -2.39 2.48 -15.42
N GLY A 20 -2.39 1.77 -16.55
CA GLY A 20 -3.49 1.79 -17.53
C GLY A 20 -3.23 2.67 -18.75
N VAL A 21 -2.28 3.60 -18.68
CA VAL A 21 -1.78 4.36 -19.85
C VAL A 21 -0.63 3.63 -20.54
N ARG A 22 0.18 2.91 -19.77
CA ARG A 22 1.33 2.11 -20.24
C ARG A 22 1.29 0.72 -19.62
N SER A 23 2.00 -0.22 -20.23
CA SER A 23 2.19 -1.55 -19.64
C SER A 23 3.00 -1.46 -18.35
N ARG A 24 2.83 -2.43 -17.44
CA ARG A 24 3.60 -2.51 -16.18
C ARG A 24 5.11 -2.47 -16.42
N THR A 25 5.57 -3.21 -17.43
CA THR A 25 6.98 -3.30 -17.81
C THR A 25 7.53 -1.94 -18.25
N GLU A 26 6.78 -1.18 -19.06
CA GLU A 26 7.20 0.14 -19.50
C GLU A 26 7.22 1.17 -18.38
N LEU A 27 6.25 1.11 -17.46
CA LEU A 27 6.22 1.98 -16.28
C LEU A 27 7.47 1.77 -15.42
N LEU A 28 7.81 0.51 -15.13
CA LEU A 28 8.99 0.16 -14.34
C LEU A 28 10.30 0.56 -15.04
N ARG A 29 10.38 0.33 -16.34
CA ARG A 29 11.55 0.73 -17.15
C ARG A 29 11.73 2.24 -17.14
N GLU A 30 10.68 3.02 -17.37
CA GLU A 30 10.76 4.48 -17.39
C GLU A 30 11.05 5.05 -16.00
N HIS A 31 10.43 4.49 -14.96
CA HIS A 31 10.72 4.85 -13.58
C HIS A 31 12.21 4.65 -13.25
N GLY A 32 12.75 3.46 -13.55
CA GLY A 32 14.16 3.18 -13.32
C GLY A 32 15.09 4.10 -14.13
N ARG A 33 14.72 4.47 -15.35
CA ARG A 33 15.47 5.44 -16.17
C ARG A 33 15.53 6.82 -15.50
N ARG A 34 14.39 7.33 -15.03
CA ARG A 34 14.28 8.65 -14.37
C ARG A 34 15.10 8.68 -13.07
N VAL A 35 14.92 7.68 -12.21
CA VAL A 35 15.63 7.57 -10.93
C VAL A 35 17.15 7.50 -11.14
N LYS A 36 17.61 6.68 -12.10
CA LYS A 36 19.06 6.59 -12.44
C LYS A 36 19.63 7.91 -12.94
N ALA A 37 18.83 8.73 -13.63
CA ALA A 37 19.21 10.07 -14.06
C ALA A 37 19.12 11.13 -12.95
N GLY A 38 18.77 10.75 -11.72
CA GLY A 38 18.59 11.68 -10.60
C GLY A 38 17.28 12.46 -10.64
N ALA A 39 16.37 12.13 -11.56
CA ALA A 39 15.06 12.76 -11.64
C ALA A 39 14.07 12.08 -10.69
N ARG A 40 13.15 12.88 -10.14
CA ARG A 40 11.99 12.38 -9.40
C ARG A 40 11.07 11.57 -10.31
N SER A 41 10.54 10.46 -9.80
CA SER A 41 9.57 9.65 -10.52
C SER A 41 8.58 9.02 -9.56
N ILE A 42 7.30 9.18 -9.86
CA ILE A 42 6.20 8.71 -9.03
C ILE A 42 5.41 7.70 -9.84
N ILE A 43 5.08 6.54 -9.26
CA ILE A 43 4.19 5.58 -9.90
C ILE A 43 2.82 5.61 -9.21
N PHE A 44 1.77 5.84 -9.99
CA PHE A 44 0.38 5.68 -9.56
C PHE A 44 -0.12 4.32 -10.02
N GLY A 45 -0.25 3.40 -9.06
CA GLY A 45 -0.78 2.06 -9.28
C GLY A 45 -2.01 1.81 -8.42
N LEU A 46 -2.86 0.90 -8.87
CA LEU A 46 -3.85 0.25 -8.02
C LEU A 46 -3.16 -0.81 -7.15
N GLN A 47 -3.90 -1.39 -6.21
CA GLN A 47 -3.40 -2.45 -5.33
C GLN A 47 -2.66 -3.57 -6.07
N SER A 48 -3.15 -4.01 -7.23
CA SER A 48 -2.52 -5.06 -8.04
C SER A 48 -1.17 -4.68 -8.62
N PHE A 49 -0.83 -3.38 -8.67
CA PHE A 49 0.46 -2.94 -9.17
C PHE A 49 1.58 -3.45 -8.27
N GLY A 50 1.46 -3.28 -6.95
CA GLY A 50 2.52 -3.63 -5.99
C GLY A 50 2.79 -5.14 -5.84
N GLU A 51 2.00 -6.00 -6.48
CA GLU A 51 2.17 -7.46 -6.41
C GLU A 51 3.32 -7.93 -7.30
N GLY A 52 4.33 -8.56 -6.69
CA GLY A 52 5.48 -9.10 -7.41
C GLY A 52 6.40 -8.06 -8.05
N ILE A 53 6.39 -6.81 -7.55
CA ILE A 53 7.31 -5.75 -7.98
C ILE A 53 8.53 -5.68 -7.07
N ASP A 54 9.70 -5.51 -7.69
CA ASP A 54 11.01 -5.34 -7.05
C ASP A 54 11.59 -3.96 -7.37
N LEU A 55 11.69 -3.11 -6.34
CA LEU A 55 12.18 -1.73 -6.42
C LEU A 55 13.15 -1.46 -5.26
N PRO A 56 14.39 -1.96 -5.32
CA PRO A 56 15.36 -1.79 -4.24
C PRO A 56 15.94 -0.38 -4.17
N GLY A 57 16.30 0.05 -2.96
CA GLY A 57 16.95 1.33 -2.68
C GLY A 57 16.23 2.54 -3.27
N ARG A 58 16.96 3.36 -4.04
CA ARG A 58 16.46 4.63 -4.63
C ARG A 58 15.23 4.48 -5.54
N LEU A 59 14.90 3.25 -5.96
CA LEU A 59 13.71 2.97 -6.75
C LEU A 59 12.42 3.00 -5.91
N CYS A 60 12.50 2.91 -4.58
CA CYS A 60 11.33 3.03 -3.72
C CYS A 60 11.70 3.52 -2.31
N GLU A 61 11.87 4.82 -2.16
CA GLU A 61 12.14 5.46 -0.86
C GLU A 61 10.87 5.98 -0.18
N HIS A 62 9.73 6.00 -0.89
CA HIS A 62 8.46 6.49 -0.36
C HIS A 62 7.28 5.67 -0.89
N VAL A 63 6.51 5.08 0.03
CA VAL A 63 5.25 4.40 -0.26
C VAL A 63 4.11 5.24 0.32
N VAL A 64 3.18 5.67 -0.54
CA VAL A 64 1.99 6.42 -0.13
C VAL A 64 0.76 5.55 -0.31
N ILE A 65 -0.03 5.42 0.76
CA ILE A 65 -1.19 4.54 0.84
C ILE A 65 -2.41 5.40 1.16
N ASP A 66 -3.33 5.51 0.20
CA ASP A 66 -4.49 6.40 0.38
C ASP A 66 -5.48 5.87 1.43
N LYS A 67 -5.69 4.55 1.46
CA LYS A 67 -6.65 3.87 2.33
C LYS A 67 -6.13 2.52 2.80
N LEU A 68 -6.61 2.10 3.98
CA LEU A 68 -6.34 0.77 4.51
C LEU A 68 -6.89 -0.32 3.56
N PRO A 69 -6.12 -1.41 3.34
CA PRO A 69 -6.43 -2.46 2.35
C PRO A 69 -7.50 -3.45 2.81
N PHE A 70 -8.62 -2.95 3.33
CA PHE A 70 -9.76 -3.81 3.63
C PHE A 70 -10.35 -4.35 2.34
N THR A 71 -10.36 -5.67 2.22
CA THR A 71 -10.94 -6.37 1.08
C THR A 71 -12.15 -7.14 1.59
N PRO A 72 -13.32 -7.02 0.92
CA PRO A 72 -14.43 -7.90 1.23
C PRO A 72 -14.03 -9.36 0.97
N PRO A 73 -14.68 -10.34 1.62
CA PRO A 73 -14.57 -11.73 1.24
C PRO A 73 -14.78 -11.86 -0.27
N SER A 74 -13.85 -12.55 -0.94
CA SER A 74 -13.89 -12.68 -2.40
C SER A 74 -13.96 -14.12 -2.86
N SER A 75 -14.13 -15.07 -1.93
CA SER A 75 -14.34 -16.48 -2.23
C SER A 75 -15.46 -17.06 -1.39
N PRO A 76 -16.20 -18.07 -1.89
CA PRO A 76 -17.26 -18.73 -1.14
C PRO A 76 -16.80 -19.31 0.21
N VAL A 77 -15.53 -19.72 0.28
CA VAL A 77 -14.92 -20.23 1.51
C VAL A 77 -14.75 -19.11 2.55
N GLU A 78 -14.32 -17.93 2.11
CA GLU A 78 -14.16 -16.77 2.99
C GLU A 78 -15.50 -16.24 3.49
N GLU A 79 -16.52 -16.25 2.64
CA GLU A 79 -17.90 -15.89 3.00
C GLU A 79 -18.45 -16.87 4.04
N ALA A 80 -18.36 -18.18 3.78
CA ALA A 80 -18.81 -19.20 4.72
C ALA A 80 -18.10 -19.12 6.08
N LEU A 81 -16.79 -18.81 6.09
CA LEU A 81 -16.04 -18.61 7.33
C LEU A 81 -16.54 -17.39 8.12
N ALA A 82 -16.81 -16.28 7.42
CA ALA A 82 -17.36 -15.08 8.05
C ALA A 82 -18.77 -15.32 8.62
N GLU A 83 -19.63 -16.05 7.89
CA GLU A 83 -20.96 -16.44 8.35
C GLU A 83 -20.89 -17.36 9.56
N TRP A 84 -19.99 -18.36 9.55
CA TRP A 84 -19.78 -19.28 10.67
C TRP A 84 -19.31 -18.57 11.94
N LEU A 85 -18.41 -17.59 11.83
CA LEU A 85 -17.99 -16.76 12.95
C LEU A 85 -19.16 -15.90 13.47
N SER A 86 -19.90 -15.27 12.56
CA SER A 86 -21.07 -14.45 12.92
C SER A 86 -22.13 -15.28 13.65
N GLY A 87 -22.38 -16.53 13.20
CA GLY A 87 -23.31 -17.47 13.83
C GLY A 87 -22.91 -17.89 15.26
N GLN A 88 -21.64 -17.71 15.64
CA GLN A 88 -21.14 -17.90 17.00
C GLN A 88 -21.14 -16.61 17.84
N GLY A 89 -21.67 -15.50 17.32
CA GLY A 89 -21.62 -14.19 17.99
C GLY A 89 -20.23 -13.55 17.99
N ARG A 90 -19.32 -14.00 17.11
CA ARG A 90 -17.97 -13.45 16.94
C ARG A 90 -17.98 -12.36 15.86
N ASP A 91 -16.90 -11.57 15.80
CA ASP A 91 -16.77 -10.47 14.86
C ASP A 91 -15.77 -10.81 13.73
N PRO A 92 -16.25 -11.21 12.53
CA PRO A 92 -15.38 -11.53 11.40
C PRO A 92 -14.52 -10.36 10.94
N PHE A 93 -14.96 -9.11 11.17
CA PHE A 93 -14.18 -7.95 10.76
C PHE A 93 -12.89 -7.87 11.57
N ASN A 94 -12.98 -7.94 12.89
CA ASN A 94 -11.81 -7.91 13.76
C ASN A 94 -10.97 -9.20 13.66
N GLU A 95 -11.60 -10.35 13.44
CA GLU A 95 -10.89 -11.64 13.44
C GLU A 95 -10.31 -12.05 12.07
N LEU A 96 -10.88 -11.58 10.97
CA LEU A 96 -10.42 -11.91 9.61
C LEU A 96 -9.97 -10.67 8.84
N SER A 97 -10.80 -9.63 8.75
CA SER A 97 -10.51 -8.49 7.88
C SER A 97 -9.34 -7.66 8.39
N VAL A 98 -9.25 -7.41 9.70
CA VAL A 98 -8.16 -6.64 10.33
C VAL A 98 -6.80 -7.34 10.15
N PRO A 99 -6.62 -8.63 10.49
CA PRO A 99 -5.35 -9.33 10.23
C PRO A 99 -4.96 -9.37 8.76
N ARG A 100 -5.92 -9.56 7.85
CA ARG A 100 -5.64 -9.55 6.40
C ARG A 100 -5.20 -8.18 5.91
N ALA A 101 -5.82 -7.11 6.41
CA ALA A 101 -5.41 -5.74 6.10
C ALA A 101 -3.99 -5.46 6.64
N ALA A 102 -3.68 -5.88 7.86
CA ALA A 102 -2.36 -5.76 8.46
C ALA A 102 -1.28 -6.47 7.63
N MET A 103 -1.55 -7.71 7.21
CA MET A 103 -0.63 -8.48 6.36
C MET A 103 -0.40 -7.81 5.01
N LYS A 104 -1.46 -7.32 4.34
CA LYS A 104 -1.32 -6.58 3.07
C LYS A 104 -0.52 -5.29 3.25
N LEU A 105 -0.79 -4.56 4.32
CA LEU A 105 -0.07 -3.33 4.65
C LEU A 105 1.42 -3.60 4.88
N ALA A 106 1.76 -4.67 5.62
CA ALA A 106 3.14 -5.12 5.82
C ALA A 106 3.83 -5.49 4.49
N GLN A 107 3.12 -6.17 3.58
CA GLN A 107 3.66 -6.49 2.26
C GLN A 107 3.95 -5.24 1.42
N TRP A 108 3.08 -4.22 1.48
CA TRP A 108 3.29 -2.95 0.79
C TRP A 108 4.44 -2.16 1.40
N ALA A 109 4.50 -2.11 2.74
CA ALA A 109 5.61 -1.50 3.49
C ALA A 109 6.96 -2.13 3.14
N GLY A 110 7.03 -3.47 3.07
CA GLY A 110 8.23 -4.21 2.72
C GLY A 110 8.69 -4.04 1.27
N ARG A 111 7.97 -3.30 0.42
CA ARG A 111 8.45 -2.96 -0.94
C ARG A 111 9.57 -1.93 -0.93
N GLY A 112 9.57 -1.01 0.05
CA GLY A 112 10.58 0.04 0.15
C GLY A 112 11.85 -0.36 0.90
N VAL A 113 11.83 -1.47 1.66
CA VAL A 113 12.97 -1.91 2.47
C VAL A 113 13.34 -3.35 2.10
N ARG A 114 14.32 -3.53 1.20
CA ARG A 114 14.78 -4.86 0.73
C ARG A 114 16.20 -5.22 1.17
N THR A 115 17.08 -4.24 1.32
CA THR A 115 18.45 -4.43 1.81
C THR A 115 18.66 -3.77 3.18
N GLU A 116 19.72 -4.14 3.90
CA GLU A 116 20.09 -3.53 5.19
C GLU A 116 20.36 -2.02 5.08
N THR A 117 20.67 -1.54 3.87
CA THR A 117 20.94 -0.12 3.59
C THR A 117 19.75 0.63 3.04
N ASP A 118 18.66 -0.07 2.72
CA ASP A 118 17.45 0.56 2.21
C ASP A 118 16.73 1.27 3.35
N TRP A 119 16.21 2.45 3.06
CA TRP A 119 15.27 3.14 3.93
C TRP A 119 14.07 3.55 3.10
N ALA A 120 12.89 3.54 3.72
CA ALA A 120 11.68 4.04 3.08
C ALA A 120 10.77 4.71 4.10
N VAL A 121 10.10 5.77 3.66
CA VAL A 121 8.99 6.37 4.38
C VAL A 121 7.70 5.72 3.90
N ILE A 122 6.82 5.37 4.83
CA ILE A 122 5.49 4.84 4.53
C ILE A 122 4.48 5.84 5.06
N THR A 123 3.75 6.50 4.16
CA THR A 123 2.70 7.45 4.52
C THR A 123 1.35 6.80 4.30
N VAL A 124 0.57 6.64 5.37
CA VAL A 124 -0.81 6.16 5.31
C VAL A 124 -1.74 7.35 5.53
N CYS A 125 -2.53 7.70 4.51
CA CYS A 125 -3.45 8.84 4.54
C CYS A 125 -4.81 8.50 5.20
N ASP A 126 -4.96 7.30 5.73
CA ASP A 126 -6.17 6.81 6.35
C ASP A 126 -6.16 7.06 7.87
N THR A 127 -6.92 8.06 8.31
CA THR A 127 -7.02 8.43 9.73
C THR A 127 -7.56 7.30 10.61
N ARG A 128 -8.20 6.28 10.04
CA ARG A 128 -8.69 5.12 10.80
C ARG A 128 -7.54 4.32 11.42
N LEU A 129 -6.33 4.40 10.86
CA LEU A 129 -5.15 3.75 11.42
C LEU A 129 -4.81 4.25 12.83
N THR A 130 -5.08 5.53 13.13
CA THR A 130 -4.80 6.13 14.43
C THR A 130 -6.05 6.32 15.29
N THR A 131 -7.22 6.50 14.67
CA THR A 131 -8.47 6.81 15.39
C THR A 131 -9.27 5.57 15.81
N MET A 132 -9.12 4.44 15.11
CA MET A 132 -9.88 3.22 15.41
C MET A 132 -9.05 2.25 16.27
N ARG A 133 -9.72 1.51 17.16
CA ARG A 133 -9.07 0.51 18.03
C ARG A 133 -8.30 -0.55 17.24
N TYR A 134 -8.85 -1.02 16.12
CA TYR A 134 -8.17 -1.99 15.26
C TYR A 134 -6.91 -1.42 14.59
N GLY A 135 -6.77 -0.09 14.52
CA GLY A 135 -5.59 0.56 13.95
C GLY A 135 -4.32 0.19 14.71
N GLN A 136 -4.39 0.09 16.04
CA GLN A 136 -3.28 -0.40 16.86
C GLN A 136 -2.94 -1.87 16.56
N ALA A 137 -3.95 -2.71 16.34
CA ALA A 137 -3.72 -4.11 15.96
C ALA A 137 -3.05 -4.23 14.58
N ILE A 138 -3.42 -3.36 13.63
CA ILE A 138 -2.77 -3.28 12.32
C ILE A 138 -1.30 -2.86 12.48
N LEU A 139 -1.04 -1.79 13.24
CA LEU A 139 0.32 -1.29 13.48
C LEU A 139 1.20 -2.33 14.17
N ALA A 140 0.65 -3.08 15.13
CA ALA A 140 1.37 -4.16 15.82
C ALA A 140 1.76 -5.33 14.88
N GLY A 141 1.06 -5.49 13.75
CA GLY A 141 1.39 -6.47 12.72
C GLY A 141 2.44 -6.00 11.70
N LEU A 142 2.86 -4.72 11.76
CA LEU A 142 3.90 -4.20 10.90
C LEU A 142 5.30 -4.45 11.52
N PRO A 143 6.36 -4.47 10.69
CA PRO A 143 7.72 -4.30 11.19
C PRO A 143 7.84 -3.07 12.11
N PRO A 144 8.83 -3.03 13.02
CA PRO A 144 8.95 -2.00 14.05
C PRO A 144 9.40 -0.65 13.46
N PHE A 145 8.53 -0.03 12.66
CA PHE A 145 8.73 1.31 12.11
C PHE A 145 8.45 2.36 13.20
N PRO A 146 9.28 3.40 13.33
CA PRO A 146 8.94 4.55 14.16
C PRO A 146 7.72 5.25 13.55
N VAL A 147 6.65 5.38 14.34
CA VAL A 147 5.42 6.05 13.91
C VAL A 147 5.53 7.54 14.22
N VAL A 148 5.40 8.37 13.19
CA VAL A 148 5.36 9.84 13.31
C VAL A 148 3.97 10.33 12.94
N GLN A 149 3.36 11.12 13.82
CA GLN A 149 2.09 11.80 13.55
C GLN A 149 2.37 13.30 13.39
N PRO A 150 2.02 13.92 12.25
CA PRO A 150 2.17 15.35 12.04
C PRO A 150 1.15 16.19 12.83
#